data_AF-A0A7Y4SHQ4-F1
#
_entry.id   AF-A0A7Y4SHQ4-F1
#
_cell.length_a   1.000
_cell.length_b   1.000
_cell.length_c   1.000
_cell.angle_alpha   90.00
_cell.angle_beta   90.00
_cell.angle_gamma   90.00
#
_symmetry.space_group_name_H-M   'P 1'
#
loop_
_entity.id
_entity.type
_entity.pdbx_description
1 polymer ?
#
loop_
_entity_poly.entity_id
_entity_poly.type
_entity_poly.pdbx_seq_one_letter_code
_entity_poly.pdbx_strand_id
1 'polypeptide(L)'
;MINPKLTLKATVPSRSAASSYLKKPGDAVIVDRQGPRWLILMCPCGCGEEFPINLDSRAGPAWRLYKHERTGLSLYPSVWRKSECKSHYIIWRNQIFLFNRYEEDFYGKTRKDESLRLTIVVREKFPIRGYISFYDIAEIIGEIPWDVLMACRWLVREGFANEGIGKLKGSFKRR
;
A
#
# COMPACT_ATOMS: atom_id res chain seq x y z
N MET A 1 -14.42 -9.97 13.09
CA MET A 1 -14.26 -8.51 13.27
C MET A 1 -13.70 -7.92 11.99
N ILE A 2 -14.22 -6.77 11.54
CA ILE A 2 -14.08 -6.28 10.16
C ILE A 2 -12.84 -5.38 10.05
N ASN A 3 -11.87 -5.70 9.18
CA ASN A 3 -10.83 -4.74 8.81
C ASN A 3 -11.50 -3.52 8.16
N PRO A 4 -11.24 -2.29 8.66
CA PRO A 4 -11.85 -1.10 8.08
C PRO A 4 -11.44 -0.99 6.61
N LYS A 5 -12.41 -0.71 5.74
CA LYS A 5 -12.13 -0.40 4.34
C LYS A 5 -11.79 1.08 4.23
N LEU A 6 -10.88 1.41 3.32
CA LEU A 6 -10.65 2.79 2.93
C LEU A 6 -11.88 3.27 2.16
N THR A 7 -12.47 4.37 2.61
CA THR A 7 -13.60 5.02 1.93
C THR A 7 -13.20 6.44 1.59
N LEU A 8 -12.87 6.70 0.32
CA LEU A 8 -12.62 8.07 -0.13
C LEU A 8 -13.96 8.83 -0.17
N LYS A 9 -14.08 9.86 0.65
CA LYS A 9 -15.30 10.65 0.81
C LYS A 9 -15.35 11.85 -0.11
N ALA A 10 -14.21 12.50 -0.33
CA ALA A 10 -14.10 13.69 -1.16
C ALA A 10 -12.65 13.97 -1.59
N THR A 11 -12.52 14.82 -2.59
CA THR A 11 -11.31 15.59 -2.88
C THR A 11 -11.62 17.07 -2.62
N VAL A 12 -10.83 17.75 -1.80
CA VAL A 12 -11.10 19.11 -1.31
C VAL A 12 -9.88 20.03 -1.49
N PRO A 13 -10.07 21.36 -1.58
CA PRO A 13 -8.95 22.29 -1.79
C PRO A 13 -8.14 22.59 -0.52
N SER A 14 -8.61 22.23 0.68
CA SER A 14 -7.93 22.57 1.94
C SER A 14 -8.15 21.52 3.03
N ARG A 15 -7.24 21.53 4.03
CA ARG A 15 -7.38 20.69 5.23
C ARG A 15 -8.65 21.00 6.03
N SER A 16 -8.99 22.28 6.18
CA SER A 16 -10.19 22.69 6.93
C SER A 16 -11.49 22.17 6.31
N ALA A 17 -11.53 21.98 4.99
CA ALA A 17 -12.67 21.42 4.29
C ALA A 17 -12.81 19.88 4.45
N ALA A 18 -11.81 19.20 5.01
CA ALA A 18 -11.80 17.74 5.10
C ALA A 18 -12.54 17.19 6.33
N SER A 19 -12.45 17.84 7.49
CA SER A 19 -12.92 17.28 8.76
C SER A 19 -14.42 17.00 8.83
N SER A 20 -15.24 17.68 8.02
CA SER A 20 -16.68 17.37 7.92
C SER A 20 -16.97 16.00 7.31
N TYR A 21 -16.04 15.43 6.53
CA TYR A 21 -16.20 14.13 5.86
C TYR A 21 -15.65 12.94 6.67
N LEU A 22 -14.75 13.19 7.61
CA LEU A 22 -14.01 12.16 8.35
C LEU A 22 -14.78 11.77 9.62
N LYS A 23 -15.73 10.83 9.50
CA LYS A 23 -16.63 10.47 10.62
C LYS A 23 -16.34 9.10 11.21
N LYS A 24 -15.87 8.15 10.42
CA LYS A 24 -15.66 6.77 10.82
C LYS A 24 -14.24 6.30 10.50
N PRO A 25 -13.68 5.34 11.26
CA PRO A 25 -12.39 4.74 10.94
C PRO A 25 -12.32 4.26 9.47
N GLY A 26 -11.29 4.69 8.74
CA GLY A 26 -11.13 4.39 7.32
C GLY A 26 -11.74 5.41 6.35
N ASP A 27 -12.54 6.36 6.83
CA ASP A 27 -12.91 7.53 6.02
C ASP A 27 -11.65 8.31 5.64
N ALA A 28 -11.56 8.68 4.37
CA ALA A 28 -10.42 9.40 3.84
C ALA A 28 -10.84 10.56 2.94
N VAL A 29 -10.03 11.60 2.90
CA VAL A 29 -10.19 12.77 2.02
C VAL A 29 -8.85 13.09 1.38
N ILE A 30 -8.84 13.39 0.09
CA ILE A 30 -7.65 13.92 -0.59
C ILE A 30 -7.71 15.45 -0.55
N VAL A 31 -6.66 16.07 -0.05
CA VAL A 31 -6.46 17.52 -0.23
C VAL A 31 -5.66 17.72 -1.50
N ASP A 32 -6.26 18.38 -2.49
CA ASP A 32 -5.65 18.67 -3.77
C ASP A 32 -5.50 20.19 -3.95
N ARG A 33 -4.29 20.63 -4.28
CA ARG A 33 -3.96 22.03 -4.56
C ARG A 33 -3.04 22.06 -5.76
N GLN A 34 -3.63 21.95 -6.95
CA GLN A 34 -2.91 21.78 -8.22
C GLN A 34 -1.98 20.56 -8.13
N GLY A 35 -2.55 19.45 -7.67
CA GLY A 35 -1.86 18.22 -7.34
C GLY A 35 -2.14 17.76 -5.90
N PRO A 36 -2.14 16.43 -5.65
CA PRO A 36 -2.43 15.87 -4.35
C PRO A 36 -1.36 16.28 -3.33
N ARG A 37 -1.80 16.86 -2.21
CA ARG A 37 -0.92 17.28 -1.11
C ARG A 37 -1.00 16.35 0.08
N TRP A 38 -2.22 15.95 0.44
CA TRP A 38 -2.46 15.11 1.60
C TRP A 38 -3.52 14.05 1.31
N LEU A 39 -3.34 12.87 1.87
CA LEU A 39 -4.45 11.96 2.17
C LEU A 39 -4.72 12.07 3.67
N ILE A 40 -5.85 12.67 4.05
CA ILE A 40 -6.25 12.73 5.45
C ILE A 40 -7.12 11.52 5.73
N LEU A 41 -6.71 10.72 6.70
CA LEU A 41 -7.36 9.47 7.07
C LEU A 41 -7.84 9.53 8.52
N MET A 42 -9.09 9.18 8.78
CA MET A 42 -9.56 8.92 10.14
C MET A 42 -8.97 7.58 10.62
N CYS A 43 -8.23 7.58 11.74
CA CYS A 43 -7.37 6.44 12.12
C CYS A 43 -8.15 5.12 12.04
N PRO A 44 -7.70 4.16 11.23
CA PRO A 44 -8.37 2.86 11.09
C PRO A 44 -8.35 2.06 12.40
N CYS A 45 -7.45 2.41 13.32
CA CYS A 45 -7.37 1.83 14.66
C CYS A 45 -8.58 2.14 15.56
N GLY A 46 -9.36 3.18 15.24
CA GLY A 46 -10.50 3.62 16.04
C GLY A 46 -10.18 4.63 17.15
N CYS A 47 -8.95 5.17 17.23
CA CYS A 47 -8.58 6.11 18.29
C CYS A 47 -9.19 7.52 18.14
N GLY A 48 -9.95 7.78 17.07
CA GLY A 48 -10.62 9.06 16.81
C GLY A 48 -9.72 10.18 16.25
N GLU A 49 -8.44 9.91 16.01
CA GLU A 49 -7.52 10.91 15.46
C GLU A 49 -7.51 10.90 13.92
N GLU A 50 -7.48 12.09 13.34
CA GLU A 50 -7.13 12.28 11.93
C GLU A 50 -5.61 12.17 11.73
N PHE A 51 -5.19 11.54 10.63
CA PHE A 51 -3.79 11.48 10.25
C PHE A 51 -3.58 12.07 8.85
N PRO A 52 -2.88 13.22 8.73
CA PRO A 52 -2.51 13.79 7.45
C PRO A 52 -1.27 13.06 6.90
N ILE A 53 -1.47 12.28 5.83
CA ILE A 53 -0.40 11.56 5.13
C ILE A 53 0.12 12.44 4.00
N ASN A 54 1.42 12.80 4.03
CA ASN A 54 2.04 13.63 3.02
C ASN A 54 2.07 12.90 1.67
N LEU A 55 1.55 13.54 0.62
CA LEU A 55 1.62 13.06 -0.77
C LEU A 55 2.53 13.93 -1.64
N ASP A 56 3.00 15.07 -1.11
CA ASP A 56 3.83 16.02 -1.83
C ASP A 56 5.31 15.80 -1.52
N SER A 57 6.02 15.19 -2.47
CA SER A 57 7.46 14.91 -2.34
C SER A 57 8.33 16.17 -2.25
N ARG A 58 7.82 17.33 -2.68
CA ARG A 58 8.52 18.62 -2.54
C ARG A 58 8.54 19.13 -1.09
N ALA A 59 7.59 18.67 -0.27
CA ALA A 59 7.45 19.09 1.13
C ALA A 59 8.20 18.19 2.12
N GLY A 60 8.86 17.12 1.64
CA GLY A 60 9.60 16.15 2.44
C GLY A 60 9.25 14.71 2.06
N PRO A 61 9.59 13.72 2.93
CA PRO A 61 9.21 12.32 2.71
C PRO A 61 7.70 12.19 2.46
N ALA A 62 7.34 11.52 1.37
CA ALA A 62 5.98 11.43 0.90
C ALA A 62 5.61 10.00 0.55
N TRP A 63 4.34 9.68 0.73
CA TRP A 63 3.74 8.45 0.25
C TRP A 63 3.28 8.64 -1.18
N ARG A 64 3.36 7.57 -1.96
CA ARG A 64 2.77 7.51 -3.30
C ARG A 64 1.36 6.97 -3.20
N LEU A 65 0.43 7.75 -3.74
CA LEU A 65 -0.96 7.35 -3.91
C LEU A 65 -1.15 6.83 -5.33
N TYR A 66 -1.50 5.55 -5.43
CA TYR A 66 -1.87 4.90 -6.69
C TYR A 66 -3.40 4.88 -6.77
N LYS A 67 -3.94 5.34 -7.90
CA LYS A 67 -5.37 5.32 -8.21
C LYS A 67 -5.58 4.38 -9.39
N HIS A 68 -6.33 3.31 -9.18
CA HIS A 68 -6.71 2.39 -10.24
C HIS A 68 -8.23 2.25 -10.26
N GLU A 69 -8.86 2.46 -11.43
CA GLU A 69 -10.33 2.52 -11.55
C GLU A 69 -11.01 1.25 -10.99
N ARG A 70 -10.45 0.08 -11.31
CA ARG A 70 -11.03 -1.21 -10.94
C ARG A 70 -10.72 -1.70 -9.52
N THR A 71 -9.55 -1.39 -8.99
CA THR A 71 -9.07 -1.95 -7.72
C THR A 71 -9.05 -0.91 -6.59
N GLY A 72 -9.17 0.38 -6.93
CA GLY A 72 -9.26 1.48 -5.99
C GLY A 72 -7.92 2.12 -5.66
N LEU A 73 -7.84 2.69 -4.46
CA LEU A 73 -6.67 3.39 -3.96
C LEU A 73 -5.71 2.44 -3.27
N SER A 74 -4.42 2.64 -3.53
CA SER A 74 -3.32 2.03 -2.79
C SER A 74 -2.31 3.08 -2.39
N LEU A 75 -1.66 2.90 -1.24
CA LEU A 75 -0.68 3.83 -0.71
C LEU A 75 0.62 3.08 -0.41
N TYR A 76 1.75 3.60 -0.89
CA TYR A 76 3.08 3.02 -0.63
C TYR A 76 4.06 4.08 -0.12
N PRO A 77 4.93 3.78 0.87
CA PRO A 77 5.04 2.52 1.62
C PRO A 77 3.94 2.36 2.68
N SER A 78 4.09 1.43 3.63
CA SER A 78 3.19 1.33 4.79
C SER A 78 3.22 2.62 5.62
N VAL A 79 2.17 2.87 6.39
CA VAL A 79 2.09 4.02 7.30
C VAL A 79 2.34 3.57 8.73
N TRP A 80 3.33 4.18 9.38
CA TRP A 80 3.62 3.98 10.80
C TRP A 80 3.34 5.27 11.57
N ARG A 81 2.32 5.27 12.43
CA ARG A 81 2.00 6.43 13.27
C ARG A 81 2.93 6.47 14.48
N LYS A 82 3.45 7.68 14.78
CA LYS A 82 4.23 7.95 15.99
C LYS A 82 3.38 8.51 17.15
N SER A 83 2.06 8.68 16.95
CA SER A 83 1.15 9.08 18.03
C SER A 83 0.96 7.95 19.04
N GLU A 84 0.26 8.23 20.14
CA GLU A 84 0.00 7.27 21.22
C GLU A 84 -0.58 5.94 20.73
N CYS A 85 -1.46 5.96 19.72
CA CYS A 85 -2.06 4.74 19.19
C CYS A 85 -1.06 3.81 18.46
N LYS A 86 0.10 4.34 18.05
CA LYS A 86 1.20 3.63 17.34
C LYS A 86 0.74 2.70 16.21
N SER A 87 -0.36 3.05 15.53
CA SER A 87 -0.92 2.16 14.52
C SER A 87 -0.01 2.04 13.29
N HIS A 88 0.17 0.81 12.83
CA HIS A 88 0.91 0.47 11.62
C HIS A 88 -0.04 -0.18 10.62
N TYR A 89 -0.13 0.36 9.41
CA TYR A 89 -1.05 -0.18 8.41
C TYR A 89 -0.57 -0.04 6.97
N ILE A 90 -1.11 -0.90 6.10
CA ILE A 90 -1.01 -0.79 4.65
C ILE A 90 -2.39 -0.43 4.09
N ILE A 91 -2.41 0.44 3.09
CA ILE A 91 -3.59 0.70 2.27
C ILE A 91 -3.35 0.10 0.89
N TRP A 92 -4.17 -0.87 0.51
CA TRP A 92 -4.03 -1.57 -0.76
C TRP A 92 -5.41 -1.98 -1.29
N ARG A 93 -5.74 -1.51 -2.49
CA ARG A 93 -7.02 -1.80 -3.19
C ARG A 93 -8.26 -1.47 -2.33
N ASN A 94 -8.30 -0.26 -1.78
CA ASN A 94 -9.29 0.21 -0.81
C ASN A 94 -9.41 -0.63 0.49
N GLN A 95 -8.49 -1.56 0.74
CA GLN A 95 -8.43 -2.29 2.01
C GLN A 95 -7.37 -1.65 2.91
N ILE A 96 -7.64 -1.68 4.22
CA ILE A 96 -6.66 -1.29 5.23
C ILE A 96 -6.27 -2.55 6.01
N PHE A 97 -4.97 -2.83 6.07
CA PHE A 97 -4.40 -3.96 6.79
C PHE A 97 -3.65 -3.41 7.99
N LEU A 98 -4.15 -3.68 9.20
CA LEU A 98 -3.56 -3.22 10.46
C LEU A 98 -2.57 -4.26 11.02
N PHE A 99 -1.31 -3.88 11.09
CA PHE A 99 -0.22 -4.62 11.72
C PHE A 99 -0.23 -4.31 13.23
N ASN A 100 0.08 -5.29 14.07
CA ASN A 100 -0.22 -5.35 15.52
C ASN A 100 -1.63 -5.87 15.90
N ARG A 101 -2.46 -6.26 14.92
CA ARG A 101 -3.72 -6.98 15.19
C ARG A 101 -3.95 -8.19 14.27
N TYR A 102 -3.51 -8.17 13.00
CA TYR A 102 -3.72 -9.27 12.04
C TYR A 102 -2.67 -9.30 10.90
N GLU A 103 -1.44 -9.76 11.16
CA GLU A 103 -0.38 -9.88 10.12
C GLU A 103 -0.73 -10.87 8.99
N GLU A 104 -1.52 -11.89 9.30
CA GLU A 104 -1.84 -13.01 8.40
C GLU A 104 -2.82 -12.63 7.28
N ASP A 105 -3.66 -11.62 7.49
CA ASP A 105 -4.74 -11.21 6.56
C ASP A 105 -4.23 -10.58 5.25
N PHE A 106 -3.05 -9.96 5.28
CA PHE A 106 -2.47 -9.28 4.12
C PHE A 106 -2.11 -10.27 2.99
N TYR A 107 -1.72 -11.49 3.37
CA TYR A 107 -1.21 -12.50 2.44
C TYR A 107 -2.31 -13.40 1.85
N GLY A 108 -3.48 -13.48 2.50
CA GLY A 108 -4.56 -14.40 2.13
C GLY A 108 -5.61 -13.85 1.17
N LYS A 109 -5.64 -12.53 0.89
CA LYS A 109 -6.76 -11.87 0.18
C LYS A 109 -6.53 -11.56 -1.30
N THR A 110 -5.39 -11.91 -1.87
CA THR A 110 -5.13 -11.60 -3.30
C THR A 110 -6.04 -12.44 -4.19
N ARG A 111 -6.84 -11.78 -5.05
CA ARG A 111 -7.68 -12.46 -6.05
C ARG A 111 -6.80 -13.19 -7.05
N LYS A 112 -7.02 -14.51 -7.22
CA LYS A 112 -6.26 -15.42 -8.09
C LYS A 112 -6.04 -14.88 -9.52
N ASP A 113 -7.04 -14.27 -10.14
CA ASP A 113 -7.01 -14.01 -11.60
C ASP A 113 -6.14 -12.82 -12.04
N GLU A 114 -6.06 -11.74 -11.27
CA GLU A 114 -5.23 -10.58 -11.63
C GLU A 114 -3.75 -10.83 -11.36
N SER A 115 -3.46 -11.59 -10.31
CA SER A 115 -2.09 -11.98 -9.98
C SER A 115 -1.46 -12.82 -11.08
N LEU A 116 -2.23 -13.65 -11.79
CA LEU A 116 -1.70 -14.52 -12.83
C LEU A 116 -1.01 -13.72 -13.96
N ARG A 117 -1.64 -12.63 -14.43
CA ARG A 117 -1.04 -11.79 -15.48
C ARG A 117 0.23 -11.11 -15.01
N LEU A 118 0.21 -10.55 -13.80
CA LEU A 118 1.36 -9.85 -13.25
C LEU A 118 2.54 -10.81 -12.98
N THR A 119 2.27 -12.05 -12.59
CA THR A 119 3.31 -13.04 -12.32
C THR A 119 4.17 -13.38 -13.53
N ILE A 120 3.62 -13.35 -14.75
CA ILE A 120 4.39 -13.56 -15.98
C ILE A 120 5.45 -12.45 -16.13
N VAL A 121 5.00 -11.20 -16.08
CA VAL A 121 5.88 -10.02 -16.24
C VAL A 121 6.90 -9.93 -15.11
N VAL A 122 6.49 -10.16 -13.86
CA VAL A 122 7.38 -10.14 -12.69
C VAL A 122 8.43 -11.23 -12.77
N ARG A 123 8.06 -12.45 -13.21
CA ARG A 123 9.00 -13.57 -13.36
C ARG A 123 10.14 -13.24 -14.31
N GLU A 124 9.88 -12.51 -15.39
CA GLU A 124 10.91 -12.09 -16.36
C GLU A 124 11.92 -11.10 -15.76
N LYS A 125 11.57 -10.39 -14.67
CA LYS A 125 12.46 -9.43 -14.01
C LYS A 125 13.38 -10.07 -12.97
N PHE A 126 13.19 -11.35 -12.64
CA PHE A 126 14.04 -12.00 -11.65
C PHE A 126 15.43 -12.30 -12.21
N PRO A 127 16.50 -11.83 -11.54
CA PRO A 127 17.85 -12.07 -12.00
C PRO A 127 18.28 -13.51 -11.73
N ILE A 128 19.18 -14.03 -12.56
CA ILE A 128 19.86 -15.33 -12.36
C ILE A 128 20.88 -15.23 -11.21
N ARG A 129 21.55 -14.08 -11.06
CA ARG A 129 22.53 -13.80 -10.00
C ARG A 129 22.14 -12.55 -9.22
N GLY A 130 22.35 -12.55 -7.91
CA GLY A 130 21.95 -11.46 -7.03
C GLY A 130 20.46 -11.49 -6.70
N TYR A 131 19.94 -10.36 -6.20
CA TYR A 131 18.52 -10.17 -5.88
C TYR A 131 18.06 -8.80 -6.39
N ILE A 132 16.78 -8.68 -6.71
CA ILE A 132 16.12 -7.40 -7.04
C ILE A 132 14.97 -7.17 -6.06
N SER A 133 14.79 -5.94 -5.57
CA SER A 133 13.67 -5.66 -4.67
C SER A 133 12.34 -5.68 -5.42
N PHE A 134 11.24 -6.08 -4.76
CA PHE A 134 9.90 -5.97 -5.37
C PHE A 134 9.57 -4.52 -5.76
N TYR A 135 10.14 -3.57 -5.02
CA TYR A 135 9.97 -2.16 -5.27
C TYR A 135 10.62 -1.75 -6.60
N ASP A 136 11.87 -2.15 -6.84
CA ASP A 136 12.56 -1.85 -8.10
C ASP A 136 11.85 -2.51 -9.29
N ILE A 137 11.35 -3.75 -9.12
CA ILE A 137 10.52 -4.39 -10.15
C ILE A 137 9.28 -3.54 -10.44
N ALA A 138 8.59 -3.05 -9.40
CA ALA A 138 7.39 -2.24 -9.55
C ALA A 138 7.66 -0.93 -10.30
N GLU A 139 8.78 -0.25 -10.02
CA GLU A 139 9.20 0.94 -10.76
C GLU A 139 9.52 0.62 -12.22
N ILE A 140 10.19 -0.51 -12.50
CA ILE A 140 10.54 -0.94 -13.87
C ILE A 140 9.29 -1.20 -14.71
N ILE A 141 8.25 -1.81 -14.13
CA ILE A 141 7.05 -2.23 -14.88
C ILE A 141 5.87 -1.27 -14.73
N GLY A 142 6.03 -0.19 -13.96
CA GLY A 142 4.99 0.83 -13.74
C GLY A 142 3.79 0.33 -12.94
N GLU A 143 3.99 -0.59 -12.01
CA GLU A 143 2.91 -1.23 -11.24
C GLU A 143 2.89 -0.84 -9.76
N ILE A 144 1.78 -1.17 -9.08
CA ILE A 144 1.64 -0.92 -7.64
C ILE A 144 2.59 -1.84 -6.87
N PRO A 145 3.49 -1.32 -6.00
CA PRO A 145 4.48 -2.17 -5.30
C PRO A 145 3.88 -3.32 -4.49
N TRP A 146 2.70 -3.14 -3.91
CA TRP A 146 1.98 -4.21 -3.21
C TRP A 146 1.51 -5.33 -4.13
N ASP A 147 1.06 -5.00 -5.35
CA ASP A 147 0.67 -6.01 -6.34
C ASP A 147 1.89 -6.83 -6.77
N VAL A 148 3.01 -6.16 -7.01
CA VAL A 148 4.29 -6.80 -7.36
C VAL A 148 4.81 -7.67 -6.23
N LEU A 149 4.79 -7.20 -4.98
CA LEU A 149 5.19 -7.99 -3.82
C LEU A 149 4.39 -9.29 -3.73
N MET A 150 3.08 -9.24 -3.97
CA MET A 150 2.23 -10.42 -3.94
C MET A 150 2.50 -11.37 -5.11
N ALA A 151 2.74 -10.85 -6.32
CA ALA A 151 3.15 -11.65 -7.45
C ALA A 151 4.51 -12.34 -7.19
N CYS A 152 5.48 -11.63 -6.63
CA CYS A 152 6.77 -12.19 -6.25
C CYS A 152 6.63 -13.35 -5.25
N ARG A 153 5.85 -13.14 -4.19
CA ARG A 153 5.63 -14.17 -3.16
C ARG A 153 4.84 -15.36 -3.67
N TRP A 154 3.91 -15.14 -4.59
CA TRP A 154 3.25 -16.24 -5.29
C TRP A 154 4.26 -17.08 -6.08
N LEU A 155 5.14 -16.44 -6.86
CA LEU A 155 6.19 -17.14 -7.62
C LEU A 155 7.17 -17.91 -6.72
N VAL A 156 7.45 -17.42 -5.51
CA VAL A 156 8.23 -18.16 -4.51
C VAL A 156 7.47 -19.40 -4.03
N ARG A 157 6.18 -19.29 -3.73
CA ARG A 157 5.34 -20.43 -3.29
C ARG A 157 5.23 -21.50 -4.37
N GLU A 158 5.13 -21.11 -5.64
CA GLU A 158 5.12 -22.02 -6.79
C GLU A 158 6.53 -22.54 -7.16
N GLY A 159 7.57 -22.13 -6.42
CA GLY A 159 8.93 -22.65 -6.59
C GLY A 159 9.73 -22.07 -7.75
N PHE A 160 9.29 -20.97 -8.38
CA PHE A 160 10.00 -20.30 -9.47
C PHE A 160 11.10 -19.33 -9.00
N ALA A 161 11.02 -18.88 -7.76
CA ALA A 161 11.90 -17.85 -7.21
C ALA A 161 12.23 -18.11 -5.74
N ASN A 162 13.23 -17.39 -5.23
CA ASN A 162 13.55 -17.34 -3.80
C ASN A 162 13.46 -15.89 -3.30
N GLU A 163 12.85 -15.67 -2.13
CA GLU A 163 12.94 -14.41 -1.39
C GLU A 163 14.21 -14.43 -0.52
N GLY A 164 14.93 -13.31 -0.49
CA GLY A 164 16.06 -13.12 0.40
C GLY A 164 15.64 -13.04 1.87
N ILE A 165 16.60 -13.20 2.77
CA ILE A 165 16.38 -13.14 4.23
C ILE A 165 17.07 -11.93 4.86
N GLY A 166 16.67 -11.57 6.08
CA GLY A 166 17.25 -10.43 6.81
C GLY A 166 17.13 -9.12 6.02
N LYS A 167 18.27 -8.49 5.71
CA LYS A 167 18.33 -7.24 4.93
C LYS A 167 17.85 -7.40 3.48
N LEU A 168 17.75 -8.63 2.97
CA LEU A 168 17.25 -8.94 1.62
C LEU A 168 15.78 -9.37 1.61
N LYS A 169 15.08 -9.29 2.75
CA LYS A 169 13.64 -9.57 2.79
C LYS A 169 12.90 -8.58 1.88
N GLY A 170 12.00 -9.07 1.03
CA GLY A 170 11.39 -8.30 -0.05
C GLY A 170 12.25 -8.20 -1.31
N SER A 171 13.40 -8.86 -1.38
CA SER A 171 14.19 -8.98 -2.61
C SER A 171 14.16 -10.41 -3.12
N PHE A 172 14.10 -10.57 -4.44
CA PHE A 172 13.79 -11.83 -5.10
C PHE A 172 14.83 -12.17 -6.15
N LYS A 173 15.03 -13.47 -6.36
CA LYS A 173 15.87 -14.01 -7.43
C LYS A 173 15.24 -15.23 -8.05
N ARG A 174 15.65 -15.58 -9.27
CA ARG A 174 15.21 -16.81 -9.92
C ARG A 174 15.76 -18.02 -9.14
N ARG A 175 14.95 -19.08 -9.06
CA ARG A 175 15.40 -20.36 -8.52
C ARG A 175 16.26 -21.11 -9.52
#